data_AF-A0A7W9F4J0-F1
#
_entry.id   AF-A0A7W9F4J0-F1
#
_cell.length_a   1.000
_cell.length_b   1.000
_cell.length_c   1.000
_cell.angle_alpha   90.00
_cell.angle_beta   90.00
_cell.angle_gamma   90.00
#
_symmetry.space_group_name_H-M   'P 1'
#
loop_
_entity.id
_entity.type
_entity.pdbx_description
1 polymer ?
#
loop_
_entity_poly.entity_id
_entity_poly.type
_entity_poly.pdbx_seq_one_letter_code
_entity_poly.pdbx_strand_id
1 'polypeptide(L)'
;MIDVFEALLKGDATYPAAFMRAKVFWDEFFAEHSGVGDAELKTAVEGAQIPFQWAMEEVGLTAPFAKGIMAVTCVGSLYDDGFAAPELAARVVEAMRTSRSLSLGIGSSAEEVSRLYQL
;
A
#
# COMPACT_ATOMS: atom_id res chain seq x y z
N MET A 1 6.44 3.66 11.40
CA MET A 1 5.40 4.67 11.72
C MET A 1 5.95 5.84 12.53
N ILE A 2 6.78 5.59 13.56
CA ILE A 2 7.44 6.66 14.36
C ILE A 2 8.25 7.62 13.47
N ASP A 3 9.00 7.09 12.49
CA ASP A 3 9.82 7.91 11.58
C ASP A 3 8.99 8.87 10.70
N VAL A 4 7.74 8.51 10.37
CA VAL A 4 6.83 9.35 9.57
C VAL A 4 6.36 10.55 10.38
N PHE A 5 5.94 10.32 11.63
CA PHE A 5 5.51 11.40 12.52
C PHE A 5 6.66 12.35 12.85
N GLU A 6 7.85 11.80 13.09
CA GLU A 6 9.04 12.61 13.34
C GLU A 6 9.42 13.47 12.13
N ALA A 7 9.35 12.91 10.92
CA ALA A 7 9.61 13.65 9.67
C ALA A 7 8.60 14.79 9.47
N LEU A 8 7.30 14.54 9.70
CA LEU A 8 6.25 15.55 9.62
C LEU A 8 6.47 16.68 10.64
N LEU A 9 6.83 16.36 11.88
CA LEU A 9 7.12 17.34 12.92
C LEU A 9 8.36 18.19 12.61
N LYS A 10 9.31 17.65 11.83
CA LYS A 10 10.48 18.36 11.33
C LYS A 10 10.22 19.17 10.06
N GLY A 11 9.00 19.13 9.52
CA GLY A 11 8.64 19.80 8.27
C GLY A 11 9.18 19.14 7.01
N ASP A 12 9.56 17.86 7.08
CA ASP A 12 10.00 17.10 5.91
C ASP A 12 8.79 16.77 5.01
N ALA A 13 8.82 17.28 3.79
CA ALA A 13 7.76 17.13 2.80
C ALA A 13 7.77 15.77 2.06
N THR A 14 8.82 14.96 2.24
CA THR A 14 9.01 13.70 1.52
C THR A 14 7.87 12.71 1.75
N TYR A 15 7.48 12.49 3.02
CA TYR A 15 6.40 11.57 3.35
C TYR A 15 5.02 12.04 2.85
N PRO A 16 4.60 13.31 3.07
CA PRO A 16 3.38 13.82 2.43
C PRO A 16 3.36 13.63 0.91
N ALA A 17 4.46 13.92 0.22
CA ALA A 17 4.55 13.73 -1.23
C ALA A 17 4.42 12.25 -1.62
N ALA A 18 5.08 11.35 -0.88
CA ALA A 18 4.96 9.90 -1.07
C ALA A 18 3.54 9.40 -0.87
N PHE A 19 2.82 9.84 0.17
CA PHE A 19 1.44 9.42 0.41
C PHE A 19 0.48 9.95 -0.68
N MET A 20 0.66 11.19 -1.14
CA MET A 20 -0.11 11.72 -2.27
C MET A 20 0.17 10.92 -3.55
N ARG A 21 1.44 10.63 -3.84
CA ARG A 21 1.82 9.84 -5.01
C ARG A 21 1.30 8.40 -4.93
N ALA A 22 1.34 7.80 -3.75
CA ALA A 22 0.83 6.46 -3.49
C ALA A 22 -0.68 6.40 -3.70
N LYS A 23 -1.43 7.42 -3.25
CA LYS A 23 -2.87 7.49 -3.51
C LYS A 23 -3.18 7.45 -5.01
N VAL A 24 -2.54 8.30 -5.81
CA VAL A 24 -2.74 8.31 -7.26
C VAL A 24 -2.41 6.95 -7.88
N PHE A 25 -1.28 6.35 -7.48
CA PHE A 25 -0.86 5.03 -7.96
C PHE A 25 -1.91 3.95 -7.66
N TRP A 26 -2.44 3.92 -6.45
CA TRP A 26 -3.41 2.91 -6.04
C TRP A 26 -4.81 3.16 -6.63
N ASP A 27 -5.23 4.42 -6.76
CA ASP A 27 -6.49 4.78 -7.42
C ASP A 27 -6.47 4.28 -8.88
N GLU A 28 -5.35 4.45 -9.60
CA GLU A 28 -5.16 3.90 -10.95
C GLU A 28 -5.16 2.36 -10.95
N PHE A 29 -4.43 1.74 -10.02
CA PHE A 29 -4.38 0.28 -9.87
C PHE A 29 -5.79 -0.33 -9.64
N PHE A 30 -6.58 0.25 -8.74
CA PHE A 30 -7.91 -0.27 -8.41
C PHE A 30 -8.95 0.04 -9.47
N ALA A 31 -8.76 1.09 -10.29
CA ALA A 31 -9.60 1.31 -11.46
C ALA A 31 -9.49 0.15 -12.47
N GLU A 32 -8.31 -0.47 -12.59
CA GLU A 32 -8.07 -1.61 -13.49
C GLU A 32 -8.40 -2.96 -12.84
N HIS A 33 -8.04 -3.15 -11.57
CA HIS A 33 -8.00 -4.47 -10.95
C HIS A 33 -9.07 -4.75 -9.89
N SER A 34 -9.97 -3.81 -9.57
CA SER A 34 -10.97 -4.04 -8.51
C SER A 34 -11.96 -5.17 -8.82
N GLY A 35 -12.26 -5.41 -10.09
CA GLY A 35 -13.20 -6.44 -10.55
C GLY A 35 -12.60 -7.81 -10.86
N VAL A 36 -11.28 -7.99 -10.75
CA VAL A 36 -10.62 -9.25 -11.13
C VAL A 36 -10.74 -10.31 -10.03
N GLY A 37 -10.46 -11.58 -10.36
CA GLY A 37 -10.47 -12.69 -9.39
C GLY A 37 -9.27 -12.69 -8.45
N ASP A 38 -9.32 -13.44 -7.33
CA ASP A 38 -8.29 -13.39 -6.27
C ASP A 38 -6.87 -13.74 -6.76
N ALA A 39 -6.75 -14.73 -7.63
CA ALA A 39 -5.46 -15.13 -8.20
C ALA A 39 -4.86 -14.01 -9.06
N GLU A 40 -5.69 -13.36 -9.87
CA GLU A 40 -5.28 -12.25 -10.74
C GLU A 40 -4.95 -11.01 -9.92
N LEU A 41 -5.75 -10.69 -8.90
CA LEU A 41 -5.49 -9.60 -7.96
C LEU A 41 -4.16 -9.81 -7.26
N LYS A 42 -3.87 -11.04 -6.82
CA LYS A 42 -2.60 -11.39 -6.20
C LYS A 42 -1.43 -11.16 -7.15
N THR A 43 -1.52 -11.64 -8.39
CA THR A 43 -0.48 -11.42 -9.40
C THR A 43 -0.30 -9.93 -9.71
N ALA A 44 -1.37 -9.16 -9.78
CA ALA A 44 -1.31 -7.71 -10.00
C ALA A 44 -0.62 -6.99 -8.84
N VAL A 45 -0.96 -7.31 -7.58
CA VAL A 45 -0.32 -6.75 -6.39
C VAL A 45 1.17 -7.12 -6.34
N GLU A 46 1.53 -8.36 -6.67
CA GLU A 46 2.93 -8.78 -6.78
C GLU A 46 3.69 -7.97 -7.85
N GLY A 47 3.07 -7.78 -9.01
CA GLY A 47 3.61 -6.98 -10.11
C GLY A 47 3.76 -5.49 -9.78
N ALA A 48 2.91 -4.96 -8.88
CA ALA A 48 2.91 -3.56 -8.49
C ALA A 48 4.10 -3.17 -7.59
N GLN A 49 4.82 -4.13 -6.97
CA GLN A 49 5.88 -3.82 -6.01
C GLN A 49 7.01 -2.95 -6.60
N ILE A 50 7.53 -3.30 -7.78
CA ILE A 50 8.64 -2.57 -8.41
C ILE A 50 8.19 -1.20 -8.95
N PRO A 51 7.08 -1.10 -9.71
CA PRO A 51 6.54 0.19 -10.15
C PRO A 51 6.22 1.13 -8.98
N PHE A 52 5.64 0.60 -7.90
CA PHE A 52 5.36 1.38 -6.70
C PHE A 52 6.65 1.92 -6.08
N GLN A 53 7.69 1.08 -5.93
CA GLN A 53 8.97 1.51 -5.41
C GLN A 53 9.58 2.65 -6.24
N TRP A 54 9.57 2.55 -7.56
CA TRP A 54 10.05 3.62 -8.44
C TRP A 54 9.24 4.91 -8.29
N ALA A 55 7.90 4.82 -8.22
CA ALA A 55 7.05 5.98 -8.00
C ALA A 55 7.34 6.70 -6.66
N MET A 56 7.76 5.94 -5.63
CA MET A 56 8.16 6.51 -4.34
C MET A 56 9.58 7.12 -4.37
N GLU A 57 10.50 6.52 -5.13
CA GLU A 57 11.85 7.06 -5.32
C GLU A 57 11.85 8.40 -6.07
N GLU A 58 10.91 8.60 -7.01
CA GLU A 58 10.71 9.87 -7.73
C GLU A 58 10.43 11.06 -6.79
N VAL A 59 9.84 10.80 -5.62
CA VAL A 59 9.53 11.82 -4.61
C VAL A 59 10.51 11.80 -3.44
N GLY A 60 11.65 11.10 -3.58
CA GLY A 60 12.76 11.11 -2.64
C GLY A 60 12.70 10.05 -1.54
N LEU A 61 11.73 9.12 -1.59
CA LEU A 61 11.63 8.05 -0.60
C LEU A 61 12.48 6.84 -1.01
N THR A 62 13.39 6.40 -0.14
CA THR A 62 14.29 5.29 -0.47
C THR A 62 13.58 3.93 -0.47
N ALA A 63 14.12 2.96 -1.21
CA ALA A 63 13.53 1.64 -1.40
C ALA A 63 13.05 0.92 -0.12
N PRO A 64 13.80 0.90 1.01
CA PRO A 64 13.32 0.25 2.23
C PRO A 64 12.07 0.92 2.80
N PHE A 65 12.00 2.26 2.75
CA PHE A 65 10.84 3.01 3.24
C PHE A 65 9.65 2.90 2.29
N ALA A 66 9.89 2.92 0.97
CA ALA A 66 8.86 2.67 -0.04
C ALA A 66 8.15 1.32 0.23
N LYS A 67 8.90 0.25 0.44
CA LYS A 67 8.33 -1.07 0.78
C LYS A 67 7.56 -1.03 2.10
N GLY A 68 8.06 -0.30 3.10
CA GLY A 68 7.42 -0.15 4.41
C GLY A 68 6.06 0.55 4.37
N ILE A 69 5.83 1.44 3.39
CA ILE A 69 4.55 2.14 3.24
C ILE A 69 3.59 1.49 2.23
N MET A 70 4.04 0.47 1.48
CA MET A 70 3.25 -0.12 0.40
C MET A 70 1.92 -0.71 0.89
N ALA A 71 1.95 -1.57 1.92
CA ALA A 71 0.74 -2.22 2.42
C ALA A 71 -0.26 -1.21 3.00
N VAL A 72 0.23 -0.27 3.83
CA VAL A 72 -0.63 0.73 4.47
C VAL A 72 -1.24 1.71 3.46
N THR A 73 -0.49 2.11 2.42
CA THR A 73 -1.02 3.00 1.38
C THR A 73 -1.95 2.26 0.42
N CYS A 74 -1.69 1.00 0.10
CA CYS A 74 -2.55 0.20 -0.76
C CYS A 74 -3.92 -0.02 -0.14
N VAL A 75 -3.97 -0.58 1.07
CA VAL A 75 -5.24 -0.78 1.78
C VAL A 75 -5.87 0.57 2.16
N GLY A 76 -5.05 1.53 2.60
CA GLY A 76 -5.52 2.87 2.96
C GLY A 76 -6.13 3.66 1.80
N SER A 77 -5.75 3.39 0.55
CA SER A 77 -6.39 4.02 -0.62
C SER A 77 -7.86 3.61 -0.80
N LEU A 78 -8.26 2.46 -0.26
CA LEU A 78 -9.64 1.96 -0.25
C LEU A 78 -10.47 2.52 0.92
N TYR A 79 -9.85 3.32 1.79
CA TYR A 79 -10.50 3.94 2.94
C TYR A 79 -11.05 5.32 2.56
N ASP A 80 -12.37 5.48 2.66
CA ASP A 80 -13.13 6.71 2.39
C ASP A 80 -14.16 6.92 3.51
N ASP A 81 -13.74 7.53 4.62
CA ASP A 81 -14.50 7.64 5.89
C ASP A 81 -15.10 6.30 6.37
N GLY A 82 -14.39 5.21 6.07
CA GLY A 82 -14.84 3.82 6.16
C GLY A 82 -14.44 3.05 4.90
N PHE A 83 -14.47 1.72 4.93
CA PHE A 83 -14.30 0.97 3.67
C PHE A 83 -15.62 0.95 2.92
N ALA A 84 -15.69 1.64 1.79
CA ALA A 84 -16.82 1.55 0.87
C ALA A 84 -16.95 0.13 0.26
N ALA A 85 -15.83 -0.60 0.17
CA ALA A 85 -15.75 -1.98 -0.29
C ALA A 85 -14.83 -2.81 0.65
N PRO A 86 -15.30 -3.18 1.86
CA PRO A 86 -14.50 -3.91 2.83
C PRO A 86 -14.06 -5.29 2.32
N GLU A 87 -14.85 -5.92 1.44
CA GLU A 87 -14.50 -7.21 0.84
C GLU A 87 -13.27 -7.08 -0.07
N LEU A 88 -13.17 -5.99 -0.85
CA LEU A 88 -11.99 -5.76 -1.69
C LEU A 88 -10.74 -5.52 -0.82
N ALA A 89 -10.88 -4.75 0.25
CA ALA A 89 -9.78 -4.51 1.19
C ALA A 89 -9.29 -5.82 1.84
N ALA A 90 -10.21 -6.69 2.28
CA ALA A 90 -9.87 -8.01 2.81
C ALA A 90 -9.16 -8.89 1.77
N ARG A 91 -9.63 -8.90 0.52
CA ARG A 91 -8.99 -9.64 -0.59
C ARG A 91 -7.58 -9.14 -0.89
N VAL A 92 -7.35 -7.83 -0.84
CA VAL A 92 -6.02 -7.23 -1.02
C VAL A 92 -5.09 -7.63 0.13
N VAL A 93 -5.57 -7.58 1.38
CA VAL A 93 -4.79 -8.04 2.54
C VAL A 93 -4.40 -9.51 2.38
N GLU A 94 -5.35 -10.37 2.00
CA GLU A 94 -5.07 -11.79 1.82
C GLU A 94 -4.09 -12.05 0.66
N ALA A 95 -4.21 -11.31 -0.45
CA ALA A 95 -3.27 -11.35 -1.55
C ALA A 95 -1.84 -10.99 -1.10
N MET A 96 -1.68 -9.92 -0.32
CA MET A 96 -0.38 -9.50 0.22
C MET A 96 0.19 -10.50 1.22
N ARG A 97 -0.64 -10.99 2.15
CA ARG A 97 -0.24 -11.90 3.23
C ARG A 97 0.21 -13.26 2.71
N THR A 98 -0.44 -13.77 1.66
CA THR A 98 -0.14 -15.09 1.07
C THR A 98 0.85 -15.05 -0.08
N SER A 99 1.30 -13.85 -0.47
CA SER A 99 2.34 -13.72 -1.47
C SER A 99 3.70 -14.14 -0.93
N ARG A 100 4.40 -14.99 -1.70
CA ARG A 100 5.81 -15.33 -1.47
C ARG A 100 6.76 -14.48 -2.32
N SER A 101 6.22 -13.75 -3.29
CA SER A 101 6.98 -12.90 -4.22
C SER A 101 7.20 -11.50 -3.64
N LEU A 102 6.30 -11.04 -2.77
CA LEU A 102 6.46 -9.77 -2.07
C LEU A 102 7.59 -9.83 -1.04
N SER A 103 8.21 -8.68 -0.80
CA SER A 103 9.20 -8.52 0.27
C SER A 103 8.57 -8.85 1.63
N LEU A 104 9.28 -9.60 2.49
CA LEU A 104 8.76 -10.11 3.78
C LEU A 104 8.05 -9.06 4.64
N GLY A 105 8.55 -7.81 4.65
CA GLY A 105 7.96 -6.72 5.43
C GLY A 105 6.59 -6.24 4.93
N ILE A 106 6.21 -6.53 3.68
CA ILE A 106 4.92 -6.12 3.11
C ILE A 106 3.80 -7.01 3.66
N GLY A 107 4.01 -8.33 3.69
CA GLY A 107 3.04 -9.27 4.24
C GLY A 107 2.73 -9.02 5.72
N SER A 108 3.76 -8.78 6.54
CA SER A 108 3.57 -8.44 7.95
C SER A 108 2.86 -7.09 8.14
N SER A 109 3.17 -6.10 7.30
CA SER A 109 2.50 -4.80 7.34
C SER A 109 1.03 -4.91 6.94
N ALA A 110 0.69 -5.76 5.98
CA ALA A 110 -0.70 -6.01 5.59
C ALA A 110 -1.52 -6.61 6.75
N GLU A 111 -0.94 -7.52 7.53
CA GLU A 111 -1.58 -8.10 8.72
C GLU A 111 -1.78 -7.08 9.84
N GLU A 112 -0.82 -6.18 10.06
CA GLU A 112 -1.00 -5.05 10.99
C GLU A 112 -2.12 -4.11 10.54
N VAL A 113 -2.18 -3.82 9.24
CA VAL A 113 -3.19 -2.94 8.66
C VAL A 113 -4.60 -3.56 8.74
N SER A 114 -4.77 -4.86 8.47
CA SER A 114 -6.06 -5.55 8.67
C SER A 114 -6.53 -5.45 10.12
N ARG A 115 -5.64 -5.64 11.11
CA ARG A 115 -5.97 -5.48 12.53
C ARG A 115 -6.38 -4.05 12.88
N LEU A 116 -5.69 -3.05 12.36
CA LEU A 116 -6.01 -1.63 12.58
C LEU A 116 -7.39 -1.26 12.05
N TYR A 117 -7.75 -1.81 10.89
CA TYR A 117 -8.99 -1.50 10.18
C TYR A 117 -10.14 -2.49 10.46
N GLN A 118 -9.91 -3.53 11.25
CA GLN A 118 -10.88 -4.60 11.56
C GLN A 118 -11.40 -5.31 10.29
N LEU A 119 -10.49 -5.57 9.35
CA LEU A 119 -10.73 -6.30 8.09
C LEU A 119 -10.42 -7.79 8.21
#